data_AF-A0A0K8Q9X8-F1
#
_entry.id   AF-A0A0K8Q9X8-F1
#
_cell.length_a   1.000
_cell.length_b   1.000
_cell.length_c   1.000
_cell.angle_alpha   90.00
_cell.angle_beta   90.00
_cell.angle_gamma   90.00
#
_symmetry.space_group_name_H-M   'P 1'
#
loop_
_entity.id
_entity.type
_entity.pdbx_description
1 polymer ?
#
loop_
_entity_poly.entity_id
_entity_poly.type
_entity_poly.pdbx_seq_one_letter_code
_entity_poly.pdbx_strand_id
1 'polypeptide(L)'
;MGLPAAAKGRAAVRARYRAPWRAGDCRYHRGSAVLETSHPPVYYLPLDSFPAGVLVPVEGATFCEFKGQAHYFDVVAGGVLVHRAGWTYPEPARGFEALRNRVALYPGQMDSCEVNGEQVTFQAGDFYGGWITTRIVGPFKGGPGTAGW
;
A
#
# COMPACT_ATOMS: atom_id res chain seq x y z
N MET A 1 -21.93 -18.41 17.91
CA MET A 1 -22.09 -16.95 17.73
C MET A 1 -21.25 -16.58 16.51
N GLY A 2 -21.87 -16.25 15.38
CA GLY A 2 -21.13 -16.06 14.12
C GLY A 2 -20.52 -14.66 14.04
N LEU A 3 -19.30 -14.55 13.51
CA LEU A 3 -18.77 -13.25 13.10
C LEU A 3 -19.63 -12.70 11.95
N PRO A 4 -19.93 -11.39 11.92
CA PRO A 4 -20.59 -10.79 10.76
C PRO A 4 -19.67 -10.87 9.54
N ALA A 5 -20.22 -11.21 8.38
CA ALA A 5 -19.48 -11.18 7.13
C ALA A 5 -19.03 -9.73 6.84
N ALA A 6 -17.72 -9.53 6.68
CA ALA A 6 -17.18 -8.22 6.34
C ALA A 6 -17.76 -7.74 5.00
N ALA A 7 -18.39 -6.57 5.02
CA ALA A 7 -18.86 -5.93 3.80
C ALA A 7 -17.66 -5.61 2.90
N LYS A 8 -17.75 -5.94 1.60
CA LYS A 8 -16.74 -5.57 0.59
C LYS A 8 -16.82 -4.07 0.26
N GLY A 9 -16.61 -3.22 1.25
CA GLY A 9 -16.40 -1.78 1.09
C GLY A 9 -14.92 -1.48 0.88
N ARG A 10 -14.62 -0.51 0.02
CA ARG A 10 -13.31 0.17 0.06
C ARG A 10 -13.26 1.02 1.33
N ALA A 11 -12.08 1.14 1.94
CA ALA A 11 -11.90 2.05 3.06
C ALA A 11 -11.54 3.46 2.57
N ALA A 12 -12.11 4.44 3.26
CA ALA A 12 -11.79 5.86 3.14
C ALA A 12 -10.43 6.20 3.75
N VAL A 13 -9.37 5.59 3.24
CA VAL A 13 -7.98 5.97 3.51
C VAL A 13 -7.60 7.10 2.55
N ARG A 14 -7.21 8.26 3.09
CA ARG A 14 -6.74 9.41 2.31
C ARG A 14 -5.24 9.61 2.52
N ALA A 15 -4.42 9.27 1.53
CA ALA A 15 -3.04 9.72 1.49
C ALA A 15 -2.95 11.10 0.81
N ARG A 16 -2.42 12.14 1.48
CA ARG A 16 -2.24 13.50 0.92
C ARG A 16 -0.99 14.20 1.44
N TYR A 17 -0.30 14.95 0.57
CA TYR A 17 0.66 16.03 0.88
C TYR A 17 0.55 17.11 -0.22
N ARG A 18 0.52 18.44 0.04
CA ARG A 18 1.31 19.31 0.96
C ARG A 18 0.42 20.36 1.68
N ALA A 19 0.99 21.10 2.65
CA ALA A 19 0.34 22.12 3.51
C ALA A 19 -0.19 23.38 2.76
N PRO A 20 -1.09 24.21 3.35
CA PRO A 20 -1.55 24.24 4.75
C PRO A 20 -3.05 23.93 5.00
N TRP A 21 -3.26 23.06 6.01
CA TRP A 21 -4.43 22.79 6.89
C TRP A 21 -5.81 23.34 6.49
N ARG A 22 -6.88 22.53 6.47
CA ARG A 22 -7.37 21.56 7.48
C ARG A 22 -8.02 20.33 6.80
N ALA A 23 -8.24 19.15 7.41
CA ALA A 23 -7.75 18.49 8.64
C ALA A 23 -8.17 16.98 8.59
N GLY A 24 -7.57 16.12 9.44
CA GLY A 24 -7.98 14.73 9.73
C GLY A 24 -7.79 13.66 8.64
N ASP A 25 -6.94 12.62 8.76
CA ASP A 25 -5.71 12.42 9.56
C ASP A 25 -4.83 11.35 8.85
N CYS A 26 -3.52 11.61 8.80
CA CYS A 26 -2.38 10.82 8.25
C CYS A 26 -1.38 11.82 7.64
N ARG A 27 -0.09 11.78 8.00
CA ARG A 27 0.91 12.73 7.45
C ARG A 27 2.29 12.11 7.26
N TYR A 28 2.85 12.20 6.05
CA TYR A 28 4.27 11.92 5.84
C TYR A 28 5.01 12.75 4.77
N HIS A 29 6.26 13.12 5.10
CA HIS A 29 7.10 14.05 4.33
C HIS A 29 8.32 13.41 3.61
N ARG A 30 8.58 12.10 3.74
CA ARG A 30 9.89 11.46 3.38
C ARG A 30 9.78 10.07 2.72
N GLY A 31 8.81 9.90 1.80
CA GLY A 31 8.52 8.60 1.15
C GLY A 31 9.74 7.97 0.46
N SER A 32 9.95 6.66 0.65
CA SER A 32 10.87 5.87 -0.18
C SER A 32 10.05 5.04 -1.18
N ALA A 33 10.32 5.21 -2.46
CA ALA A 33 9.76 4.37 -3.52
C ALA A 33 10.72 3.22 -3.84
N VAL A 34 10.17 2.01 -4.02
CA VAL A 34 10.88 0.88 -4.62
C VAL A 34 10.48 0.80 -6.08
N LEU A 35 11.46 0.69 -6.96
CA LEU A 35 11.28 0.45 -8.39
C LEU A 35 11.53 -1.03 -8.67
N GLU A 36 10.65 -1.66 -9.45
CA GLU A 36 10.76 -3.05 -9.87
C GLU A 36 10.62 -3.12 -11.40
N THR A 37 11.36 -4.01 -12.05
CA THR A 37 11.68 -3.91 -13.50
C THR A 37 10.46 -3.93 -14.44
N SER A 38 9.35 -4.53 -14.01
CA SER A 38 8.10 -4.70 -14.79
C SER A 38 6.83 -4.19 -14.08
N HIS A 39 6.99 -3.44 -12.98
CA HIS A 39 5.90 -2.95 -12.14
C HIS A 39 6.03 -1.44 -11.90
N PRO A 40 4.92 -0.70 -11.75
CA PRO A 40 4.94 0.66 -11.23
C PRO A 40 5.58 0.70 -9.83
N PRO A 41 6.10 1.86 -9.39
CA PRO A 41 6.70 2.03 -8.08
C PRO A 41 5.76 1.61 -6.95
N VAL A 42 6.32 0.95 -5.93
CA VAL A 42 5.64 0.72 -4.65
C VAL A 42 6.14 1.75 -3.64
N TYR A 43 5.23 2.48 -3.01
CA TYR A 43 5.57 3.49 -2.00
C TYR A 43 5.54 2.90 -0.60
N TYR A 44 6.67 2.99 0.11
CA TYR A 44 6.83 2.54 1.49
C TYR A 44 6.91 3.73 2.44
N LEU A 45 5.83 3.93 3.20
CA LEU A 45 5.68 4.96 4.23
C LEU A 45 6.11 4.36 5.58
N PRO A 46 6.83 5.07 6.47
CA PRO A 46 7.10 4.58 7.81
C PRO A 46 5.83 4.26 8.58
N LEU A 47 5.95 3.30 9.49
CA LEU A 47 4.85 2.84 10.33
C LEU A 47 4.24 3.96 11.19
N ASP A 48 5.06 4.93 11.64
CA ASP A 48 4.65 6.09 12.43
C ASP A 48 3.86 7.16 11.66
N SER A 49 3.75 7.02 10.34
CA SER A 49 2.98 7.92 9.47
C SER A 49 1.47 7.65 9.52
N PHE A 50 1.09 6.50 10.09
CA PHE A 50 -0.28 6.04 10.26
C PHE A 50 -0.73 6.34 11.70
N PRO A 51 -1.89 6.98 11.90
CA PRO A 51 -2.49 7.15 13.22
C PRO A 51 -2.72 5.81 13.94
N ALA A 52 -2.70 5.84 15.27
CA ALA A 52 -2.93 4.65 16.08
C ALA A 52 -4.30 4.02 15.75
N GLY A 53 -4.32 2.69 15.61
CA GLY A 53 -5.52 1.93 15.25
C GLY A 53 -5.85 1.86 13.76
N VAL A 54 -5.18 2.63 12.88
CA VAL A 54 -5.38 2.52 11.42
C VAL A 54 -4.79 1.24 10.85
N LEU A 55 -3.66 0.78 11.39
CA LEU A 55 -3.02 -0.47 11.00
C LEU A 55 -3.19 -1.51 12.11
N VAL A 56 -3.84 -2.63 11.79
CA VAL A 56 -4.06 -3.76 12.71
C VAL A 56 -3.26 -4.96 12.19
N PRO A 57 -2.23 -5.45 12.93
CA PRO A 57 -1.47 -6.62 12.50
C PRO A 57 -2.37 -7.85 12.38
N VAL A 58 -2.16 -8.65 11.33
CA VAL A 58 -2.90 -9.91 11.14
C VAL A 58 -1.97 -11.09 10.85
N GLU A 59 -2.45 -12.29 11.13
CA GLU A 59 -1.71 -13.53 10.88
C GLU A 59 -1.52 -13.82 9.38
N GLY A 60 -0.55 -14.70 9.09
CA GLY A 60 -0.24 -15.15 7.73
C GLY A 60 0.65 -14.18 6.96
N ALA A 61 1.75 -14.71 6.43
CA ALA A 61 2.76 -13.98 5.67
C ALA A 61 2.91 -14.55 4.26
N THR A 62 3.54 -13.79 3.37
CA THR A 62 4.01 -14.27 2.06
C THR A 62 5.51 -14.10 1.97
N PHE A 63 6.17 -14.81 1.06
CA PHE A 63 7.61 -14.71 0.85
C PHE A 63 7.91 -14.08 -0.51
N CYS A 64 8.76 -13.06 -0.53
CA CYS A 64 9.33 -12.47 -1.73
C CYS A 64 10.81 -12.85 -1.80
N GLU A 65 11.21 -13.57 -2.85
CA GLU A 65 12.59 -14.05 -3.06
C GLU A 65 13.67 -12.96 -2.99
N PHE A 66 13.31 -11.71 -3.31
CA PHE A 66 14.20 -10.55 -3.21
C PHE A 66 14.17 -9.85 -1.86
N LYS A 67 12.98 -9.70 -1.26
CA LYS A 67 12.75 -8.76 -0.14
C LYS A 67 12.61 -9.45 1.23
N GLY A 68 12.41 -10.76 1.26
CA GLY A 68 12.17 -11.53 2.48
C GLY A 68 10.68 -11.76 2.76
N GLN A 69 10.33 -11.97 4.03
CA GLN A 69 8.97 -12.30 4.46
C GLN A 69 8.12 -11.02 4.62
N ALA A 70 7.00 -10.96 3.91
CA ALA A 70 6.01 -9.89 4.00
C ALA A 70 4.91 -10.24 5.02
N HIS A 71 4.74 -9.38 6.02
CA HIS A 71 3.67 -9.45 7.02
C HIS A 71 2.58 -8.44 6.68
N TYR A 72 1.34 -8.72 7.08
CA TYR A 72 0.17 -7.97 6.63
C TYR A 72 -0.49 -7.18 7.77
N PHE A 73 -1.13 -6.09 7.38
CA PHE A 73 -2.04 -5.31 8.20
C PHE A 73 -3.41 -5.30 7.54
N ASP A 74 -4.44 -5.46 8.37
CA ASP A 74 -5.76 -4.93 8.07
C ASP A 74 -5.73 -3.41 8.25
N VAL A 75 -6.50 -2.70 7.43
CA VAL A 75 -6.54 -1.23 7.44
C VAL A 75 -7.92 -0.76 7.88
N VAL A 76 -7.97 0.07 8.92
CA VAL A 76 -9.19 0.62 9.51
C VAL A 76 -9.25 2.13 9.26
N ALA A 77 -10.25 2.58 8.52
CA ALA A 77 -10.49 4.01 8.30
C ALA A 77 -11.97 4.31 7.99
N GLY A 78 -12.49 5.43 8.49
CA GLY A 78 -13.87 5.86 8.22
C GLY A 78 -14.96 4.89 8.71
N GLY A 79 -14.66 4.04 9.68
CA GLY A 79 -15.56 2.97 10.14
C GLY A 79 -15.54 1.69 9.27
N VAL A 80 -14.67 1.63 8.25
CA VAL A 80 -14.48 0.47 7.37
C VAL A 80 -13.20 -0.26 7.75
N LEU A 81 -13.26 -1.60 7.74
CA LEU A 81 -12.13 -2.52 7.86
C LEU A 81 -11.87 -3.14 6.49
N VAL A 82 -10.63 -3.06 5.99
CA VAL A 82 -10.20 -3.77 4.77
C VAL A 82 -9.10 -4.75 5.11
N HIS A 83 -9.37 -6.02 4.82
CA HIS A 83 -8.48 -7.11 5.19
C HIS A 83 -7.20 -7.15 4.33
N ARG A 84 -6.05 -7.31 4.99
CA ARG A 84 -4.71 -7.47 4.36
C ARG A 84 -4.35 -6.37 3.37
N ALA A 85 -4.87 -5.16 3.59
CA ALA A 85 -4.75 -4.01 2.70
C ALA A 85 -3.40 -3.29 2.75
N GLY A 86 -2.59 -3.56 3.78
CA GLY A 86 -1.20 -3.10 3.86
C GLY A 86 -0.24 -4.25 4.16
N TRP A 87 1.04 -4.06 3.83
CA TRP A 87 2.11 -5.00 4.16
C TRP A 87 3.42 -4.32 4.54
N THR A 88 4.26 -5.04 5.27
CA THR A 88 5.58 -4.63 5.74
C THR A 88 6.59 -5.77 5.63
N TYR A 89 7.87 -5.43 5.57
CA TYR A 89 8.97 -6.38 5.76
C TYR A 89 9.59 -6.09 7.14
N PRO A 90 9.22 -6.82 8.20
CA PRO A 90 9.79 -6.60 9.54
C PRO A 90 11.27 -7.02 9.59
N GLU A 91 11.63 -8.03 8.79
CA GLU A 91 13.00 -8.48 8.56
C GLU A 91 13.29 -8.48 7.05
N PRO A 92 13.59 -7.30 6.46
CA PRO A 92 13.95 -7.24 5.05
C PRO A 92 15.24 -7.99 4.77
N ALA A 93 15.32 -8.63 3.59
CA ALA A 93 16.54 -9.23 3.10
C ALA A 93 17.65 -8.20 2.86
N ARG A 94 18.90 -8.67 2.76
CA ARG A 94 20.09 -7.84 2.53
C ARG A 94 19.94 -7.00 1.25
N GLY A 95 20.23 -5.71 1.34
CA GLY A 95 20.02 -4.72 0.26
C GLY A 95 18.65 -4.06 0.28
N PHE A 96 17.70 -4.55 1.09
CA PHE A 96 16.36 -3.97 1.28
C PHE A 96 16.13 -3.43 2.71
N GLU A 97 17.20 -3.23 3.49
CA GLU A 97 17.14 -2.80 4.89
C GLU A 97 16.38 -1.48 5.09
N ALA A 98 16.37 -0.61 4.07
CA ALA A 98 15.61 0.63 4.04
C ALA A 98 14.08 0.44 4.15
N LEU A 99 13.55 -0.77 3.92
CA LEU A 99 12.14 -1.13 4.08
C LEU A 99 11.73 -1.45 5.53
N ARG A 100 12.70 -1.62 6.44
CA ARG A 100 12.44 -1.88 7.86
C ARG A 100 11.59 -0.74 8.45
N ASN A 101 10.59 -1.11 9.25
CA ASN A 101 9.61 -0.20 9.86
C ASN A 101 8.81 0.64 8.86
N ARG A 102 8.63 0.15 7.62
CA ARG A 102 7.77 0.77 6.60
C ARG A 102 6.64 -0.14 6.16
N VAL A 103 5.57 0.48 5.69
CA VAL A 103 4.33 -0.12 5.24
C VAL A 103 4.01 0.40 3.84
N ALA A 104 3.60 -0.49 2.95
CA ALA A 104 2.97 -0.15 1.69
C ALA A 104 1.48 -0.54 1.74
N LEU A 105 0.66 0.11 0.91
CA LEU A 105 -0.78 -0.16 0.79
C LEU A 105 -1.11 -0.63 -0.63
N TYR A 106 -2.15 -1.45 -0.77
CA TYR A 106 -2.73 -1.82 -2.06
C TYR A 106 -3.65 -0.69 -2.55
N PRO A 107 -3.24 0.14 -3.52
CA PRO A 107 -3.99 1.35 -3.89
C PRO A 107 -5.38 1.03 -4.47
N GLY A 108 -5.54 -0.14 -5.10
CA GLY A 108 -6.83 -0.61 -5.62
C GLY A 108 -7.88 -0.96 -4.56
N GLN A 109 -7.47 -1.15 -3.29
CA GLN A 109 -8.36 -1.44 -2.16
C GLN A 109 -8.75 -0.19 -1.35
N MET A 110 -8.11 0.95 -1.63
CA MET A 110 -8.38 2.24 -1.00
C MET A 110 -9.44 3.02 -1.81
N ASP A 111 -10.06 4.02 -1.19
CA ASP A 111 -10.87 5.02 -1.91
C ASP A 111 -10.00 5.90 -2.82
N SER A 112 -8.89 6.44 -2.30
CA SER A 112 -7.88 7.11 -3.12
C SER A 112 -6.49 7.15 -2.48
N CYS A 113 -5.47 7.01 -3.32
CA CYS A 113 -4.09 7.35 -2.99
C CYS A 113 -3.68 8.58 -3.82
N GLU A 114 -2.84 9.46 -3.27
CA GLU A 114 -2.26 10.58 -4.01
C GLU A 114 -0.75 10.64 -3.80
N VAL A 115 0.00 10.99 -4.85
CA VAL A 115 1.45 11.28 -4.81
C VAL A 115 1.63 12.72 -5.24
N ASN A 116 2.15 13.58 -4.34
CA ASN A 116 2.35 15.01 -4.60
C ASN A 116 1.08 15.77 -5.06
N GLY A 117 -0.11 15.34 -4.61
CA GLY A 117 -1.40 15.91 -4.99
C GLY A 117 -1.98 15.34 -6.30
N GLU A 118 -1.29 14.40 -6.93
CA GLU A 118 -1.74 13.69 -8.13
C GLU A 118 -2.41 12.37 -7.75
N GLN A 119 -3.62 12.10 -8.25
CA GLN A 119 -4.35 10.88 -7.93
C GLN A 119 -3.70 9.66 -8.58
N VAL A 120 -3.51 8.61 -7.78
CA VAL A 120 -2.89 7.35 -8.18
C VAL A 120 -3.92 6.43 -8.84
N THR A 121 -3.59 5.92 -10.02
CA THR A 121 -4.22 4.70 -10.56
C THR A 121 -3.42 3.48 -10.11
N PHE A 122 -4.06 2.32 -10.00
CA PHE A 122 -3.43 1.12 -9.43
C PHE A 122 -3.01 0.15 -10.54
N GLN A 123 -1.91 -0.58 -10.32
CA GLN A 123 -1.55 -1.73 -11.15
C GLN A 123 -2.68 -2.76 -11.11
N ALA A 124 -3.10 -3.26 -12.28
CA ALA A 124 -4.18 -4.23 -12.37
C ALA A 124 -3.78 -5.59 -11.79
N GLY A 125 -4.73 -6.25 -11.11
CA GLY A 125 -4.55 -7.56 -10.46
C GLY A 125 -4.45 -7.48 -8.93
N ASP A 126 -4.93 -8.53 -8.25
CA ASP A 126 -5.26 -8.47 -6.82
C ASP A 126 -4.06 -8.55 -5.86
N PHE A 127 -2.86 -8.83 -6.38
CA PHE A 127 -1.63 -9.01 -5.60
C PHE A 127 -0.61 -7.88 -5.80
N TYR A 128 -0.84 -6.95 -6.74
CA TYR A 128 0.17 -5.97 -7.13
C TYR A 128 0.05 -4.65 -6.35
N GLY A 129 1.18 -4.24 -5.77
CA GLY A 129 1.29 -3.03 -4.98
C GLY A 129 1.63 -1.76 -5.75
N GLY A 130 1.60 -1.78 -7.09
CA GLY A 130 2.11 -0.70 -7.93
C GLY A 130 1.21 0.55 -7.98
N TRP A 131 1.80 1.72 -7.73
CA TRP A 131 1.15 3.03 -7.77
C TRP A 131 1.53 3.73 -9.09
N ILE A 132 0.54 4.06 -9.92
CA ILE A 132 0.72 4.71 -11.22
C ILE A 132 0.28 6.17 -11.12
N THR A 133 1.11 7.07 -11.64
CA THR A 133 0.79 8.48 -11.89
C THR A 133 0.93 8.76 -13.39
N THR A 134 0.48 9.92 -13.89
CA THR A 134 0.64 10.36 -15.29
C THR A 134 2.09 10.35 -15.78
N ARG A 135 3.06 10.39 -14.87
CA ARG A 135 4.51 10.31 -15.18
C ARG A 135 5.04 8.88 -15.31
N ILE A 136 4.23 7.88 -14.98
CA ILE A 136 4.60 6.47 -14.95
C ILE A 136 3.90 5.77 -16.11
N VAL A 137 4.65 5.53 -17.20
CA VAL A 137 4.14 5.00 -18.46
C VAL A 137 4.44 3.50 -18.56
N GLY A 138 3.45 2.72 -19.00
CA GLY A 138 3.53 1.25 -19.13
C GLY A 138 4.13 0.77 -20.46
N PRO A 139 3.95 -0.51 -20.81
CA PRO A 139 3.05 -1.50 -20.18
C PRO A 139 3.51 -1.96 -18.79
N PHE A 140 2.56 -2.47 -18.00
CA PHE A 140 2.79 -3.04 -16.67
C PHE A 140 2.16 -4.43 -16.55
N LYS A 141 2.81 -5.33 -15.81
CA LYS A 141 2.27 -6.66 -15.51
C LYS A 141 0.89 -6.59 -14.86
N GLY A 142 0.03 -7.57 -15.14
CA GLY A 142 -1.31 -7.72 -14.55
C GLY A 142 -2.46 -7.10 -15.36
N GLY A 143 -2.18 -6.28 -16.37
CA GLY A 143 -3.18 -5.85 -17.37
C GLY A 143 -3.44 -6.91 -18.46
N PRO A 144 -4.55 -6.81 -19.22
CA PRO A 144 -4.81 -7.68 -20.37
C PRO A 144 -3.62 -7.72 -21.34
N GLY A 145 -3.22 -8.91 -21.79
CA GLY A 145 -2.08 -9.11 -22.69
C GLY A 145 -0.68 -9.06 -22.03
N THR A 146 -0.59 -8.93 -20.70
CA THR A 146 0.71 -8.86 -19.97
C THR A 146 1.05 -10.13 -19.17
N ALA A 147 0.44 -11.26 -19.52
CA ALA A 147 0.82 -12.57 -18.98
C ALA A 147 2.20 -13.01 -19.55
N GLY A 148 3.06 -13.55 -18.69
CA GLY A 148 4.40 -14.04 -19.08
C GLY A 148 5.57 -13.05 -18.91
N TRP A 149 5.29 -11.85 -18.37
CA TRP A 149 6.31 -10.88 -17.91
C TRP A 149 6.79 -11.18 -16.49
#